data_AF-A0A3N5PEP1-F1
#
_entry.id   AF-A0A3N5PEP1-F1
#
_cell.length_a   1.000
_cell.length_b   1.000
_cell.length_c   1.000
_cell.angle_alpha   90.00
_cell.angle_beta   90.00
_cell.angle_gamma   90.00
#
_symmetry.space_group_name_H-M   'P 1'
#
loop_
_entity.id
_entity.type
_entity.pdbx_description
1 polymer ?
#
loop_
_entity_poly.entity_id
_entity_poly.type
_entity_poly.pdbx_seq_one_letter_code
_entity_poly.pdbx_strand_id
1 'polypeptide(L)'
;MNAGGAFGDIGNVVESVTVMTDTGEVFTRYRADLAFAYRSTNILSKFILGAELRLIEDDPHRILKQVKQIWIHKKNTQPLGHGSAGCIFKNPRGMSAGAIIDRAGLKGKRVGGAFVSEKHANFILADKGATASDVLKLINIVRETVYKKNEVYLELEIEVW
;
A
#
# COMPACT_ATOMS: atom_id res chain seq x y z
N MET A 1 3.99 -5.95 6.50
CA MET A 1 4.20 -4.69 5.76
C MET A 1 4.49 -3.55 6.74
N ASN A 2 5.40 -2.62 6.41
CA ASN A 2 5.47 -1.31 7.08
C ASN A 2 4.47 -0.36 6.40
N ALA A 3 3.22 -0.32 6.90
CA ALA A 3 2.17 0.51 6.32
C ALA A 3 2.52 2.00 6.45
N GLY A 4 2.39 2.75 5.36
CA GLY A 4 2.78 4.15 5.31
C GLY A 4 2.40 4.86 4.03
N GLY A 5 2.56 6.18 4.01
CA GLY A 5 2.31 7.02 2.84
C GLY A 5 3.10 8.33 2.93
N ALA A 6 2.64 9.36 2.22
CA ALA A 6 3.31 10.67 2.18
C ALA A 6 3.47 11.37 3.54
N PHE A 7 2.78 10.87 4.58
CA PHE A 7 2.75 11.46 5.92
C PHE A 7 3.45 10.60 6.97
N GLY A 8 4.28 9.65 6.53
CA GLY A 8 5.01 8.73 7.39
C GLY A 8 4.48 7.29 7.34
N ASP A 9 5.17 6.44 8.09
CA ASP A 9 4.90 5.02 8.23
C ASP A 9 4.83 4.60 9.71
N ILE A 10 4.13 3.48 9.96
CA ILE A 10 3.90 2.97 11.31
C ILE A 10 5.20 2.57 12.00
N GLY A 11 6.21 2.11 11.24
CA GLY A 11 7.52 1.73 11.74
C GLY A 11 8.26 2.84 12.49
N ASN A 12 7.91 4.12 12.28
CA ASN A 12 8.51 5.23 13.03
C ASN A 12 8.04 5.33 14.48
N VAL A 13 6.87 4.77 14.81
CA VAL A 13 6.25 4.90 16.14
C VAL A 13 6.14 3.59 16.89
N VAL A 14 6.38 2.44 16.24
CA VAL A 14 6.33 1.13 16.91
C VAL A 14 7.48 0.99 17.91
N GLU A 15 7.11 0.81 19.17
CA GLU A 15 8.01 0.54 20.30
C GLU A 15 8.20 -0.96 20.53
N SER A 16 7.10 -1.72 20.48
CA SER A 16 7.13 -3.17 20.64
C SER A 16 6.03 -3.83 19.82
N VAL A 17 6.21 -5.11 19.48
CA VAL A 17 5.22 -5.94 18.80
C VAL A 17 5.17 -7.30 19.50
N THR A 18 3.98 -7.67 19.95
CA THR A 18 3.70 -9.02 20.45
C THR A 18 3.31 -9.90 19.28
N VAL A 19 4.01 -11.02 19.12
CA VAL A 19 3.83 -11.94 18.00
C VAL A 19 3.59 -13.35 18.47
N MET A 20 3.01 -14.18 17.60
CA MET A 20 2.84 -15.61 17.81
C MET A 20 3.37 -16.40 16.61
N THR A 21 4.13 -17.47 16.89
CA THR A 21 4.61 -18.42 15.88
C THR A 21 3.48 -19.30 15.37
N ASP A 22 3.74 -20.14 14.37
CA ASP A 22 2.80 -21.18 13.95
C ASP A 22 2.71 -22.36 14.93
N THR A 23 3.65 -22.50 15.86
CA THR A 23 3.58 -23.45 16.98
C THR A 23 2.78 -22.92 18.17
N GLY A 24 2.33 -21.65 18.13
CA GLY A 24 1.56 -21.02 19.21
C GLY A 24 2.41 -20.37 20.30
N GLU A 25 3.73 -20.30 20.14
CA GLU A 25 4.62 -19.60 21.07
C GLU A 25 4.42 -18.09 20.94
N VAL A 26 4.21 -17.41 22.07
CA VAL A 26 3.99 -15.97 22.14
C VAL A 26 5.19 -15.27 22.76
N PHE A 27 5.71 -14.26 22.07
CA PHE A 27 6.80 -13.43 22.58
C PHE A 27 6.71 -11.99 22.06
N THR A 28 7.38 -11.08 22.75
CA THR A 28 7.43 -9.66 22.40
C THR A 28 8.79 -9.32 21.79
N ARG A 29 8.77 -8.59 20.69
CA ARG A 29 9.96 -7.97 20.09
C ARG A 29 9.93 -6.48 20.37
N TYR A 30 11.06 -5.95 20.82
CA TYR A 30 11.19 -4.54 21.18
C TYR A 30 11.89 -3.75 20.08
N ARG A 31 11.88 -2.42 20.20
CA ARG A 31 12.40 -1.49 19.20
C ARG A 31 13.79 -1.85 18.66
N ALA A 32 14.70 -2.29 19.53
CA ALA A 32 16.06 -2.65 19.16
C ALA A 32 16.13 -3.84 18.17
N ASP A 33 15.15 -4.75 18.23
CA ASP A 33 15.08 -5.93 17.38
C ASP A 33 14.29 -5.69 16.09
N LEU A 34 13.55 -4.58 16.00
CA LEU A 34 12.63 -4.30 14.92
C LEU A 34 13.27 -3.42 13.84
N ALA A 35 13.33 -3.95 12.63
CA ALA A 35 13.79 -3.23 11.45
C ALA A 35 12.59 -2.98 10.52
N PHE A 36 12.39 -1.71 10.18
CA PHE A 36 11.37 -1.24 9.25
C PHE A 36 12.04 -0.56 8.06
N ALA A 37 11.56 -0.85 6.87
CA ALA A 37 11.99 -0.20 5.63
C ALA A 37 10.77 0.00 4.71
N TYR A 38 10.99 0.57 3.52
CA TYR A 38 9.90 0.79 2.57
C TYR A 38 9.16 -0.53 2.27
N ARG A 39 7.88 -0.58 2.63
CA ARG A 39 6.97 -1.74 2.48
C ARG A 39 7.47 -3.05 3.10
N SER A 40 8.44 -3.01 4.01
CA SER A 40 9.09 -4.21 4.55
C SER A 40 9.37 -4.08 6.04
N THR A 41 9.35 -5.22 6.73
CA THR A 41 9.72 -5.36 8.13
C THR A 41 10.49 -6.66 8.30
N ASN A 42 11.29 -6.78 9.36
CA ASN A 42 11.92 -8.06 9.73
C ASN A 42 11.02 -8.92 10.63
N ILE A 43 9.71 -8.66 10.69
CA ILE A 43 8.76 -9.44 11.47
C ILE A 43 8.37 -10.67 10.65
N LEU A 44 8.90 -11.82 11.05
CA LEU A 44 8.70 -13.10 10.34
C LEU A 44 7.51 -13.90 10.86
N SER A 45 7.07 -13.64 12.10
CA SER A 45 5.96 -14.36 12.73
C SER A 45 4.65 -14.14 11.96
N LYS A 46 3.89 -15.21 11.76
CA LYS A 46 2.63 -15.18 11.00
C LYS A 46 1.55 -14.34 11.66
N PHE A 47 1.55 -14.26 12.99
CA PHE A 47 0.52 -13.59 13.75
C PHE A 47 1.11 -12.43 14.56
N ILE A 48 0.50 -11.25 14.43
CA ILE A 48 0.74 -10.10 15.28
C ILE A 48 -0.45 -10.01 16.23
N LEU A 49 -0.20 -10.09 17.53
CA LEU A 49 -1.22 -10.07 18.57
C LEU A 49 -1.44 -8.67 19.14
N GLY A 50 -0.41 -7.82 19.11
CA GLY A 50 -0.48 -6.45 19.61
C GLY A 50 0.75 -5.64 19.24
N ALA A 51 0.65 -4.33 19.37
CA ALA A 51 1.78 -3.42 19.21
C ALA A 51 1.64 -2.24 20.19
N GLU A 52 2.75 -1.83 20.78
CA GLU A 52 2.83 -0.60 21.56
C GLU A 52 3.44 0.50 20.68
N LEU A 53 2.82 1.68 20.73
CA LEU A 53 3.25 2.83 19.94
C LEU A 53 3.77 3.92 20.88
N ARG A 54 4.99 4.40 20.61
CA ARG A 54 5.56 5.58 21.26
C ARG A 54 5.20 6.81 20.44
N LEU A 55 4.25 7.59 20.96
CA LEU A 55 3.78 8.83 20.34
C LEU A 55 4.41 10.06 21.00
N ILE A 56 4.29 11.20 20.34
CA ILE A 56 4.71 12.51 20.86
C ILE A 56 3.45 13.30 21.17
N GLU A 57 3.38 13.87 22.36
CA GLU A 57 2.30 14.78 22.75
C GLU A 57 2.37 16.07 21.92
N ASP A 58 1.23 16.53 21.43
CA ASP A 58 1.12 17.77 20.65
C ASP A 58 -0.26 18.42 20.89
N ASP A 59 -0.41 19.66 20.46
CA ASP A 59 -1.65 20.42 20.56
C ASP A 59 -2.81 19.72 19.82
N PRO A 60 -3.94 19.44 20.49
CA PRO A 60 -5.09 18.78 19.87
C PRO A 60 -5.61 19.48 18.62
N HIS A 61 -5.54 20.82 18.56
CA HIS A 61 -5.99 21.56 17.37
C HIS A 61 -5.05 21.36 16.18
N ARG A 62 -3.73 21.33 16.39
CA ARG A 62 -2.74 20.96 15.35
C ARG A 62 -2.93 19.54 14.85
N ILE A 63 -3.10 18.57 15.76
CA ILE A 63 -3.35 17.17 15.39
C ILE A 63 -4.59 17.06 14.51
N LEU A 64 -5.71 17.66 14.94
CA LEU A 64 -6.96 17.61 14.17
C LEU A 64 -6.82 18.28 12.80
N LYS A 65 -6.08 19.38 12.71
CA LYS A 65 -5.79 20.07 11.44
C LYS A 65 -5.00 19.15 10.51
N GLN A 66 -3.97 18.48 11.00
CA GLN A 66 -3.15 17.56 10.20
C GLN A 66 -3.98 16.35 9.72
N VAL A 67 -4.77 15.74 10.61
CA VAL A 67 -5.67 14.63 10.23
C VAL A 67 -6.63 15.05 9.11
N LYS A 68 -7.24 16.25 9.22
CA LYS A 68 -8.10 16.80 8.17
C LYS A 68 -7.36 16.99 6.85
N GLN A 69 -6.15 17.54 6.88
CA GLN A 69 -5.33 17.72 5.67
C GLN A 69 -5.01 16.38 4.99
N ILE A 70 -4.63 15.36 5.75
CA ILE A 70 -4.37 14.01 5.24
C ILE A 70 -5.63 13.42 4.61
N TRP A 71 -6.78 13.54 5.28
CA TRP A 71 -8.05 13.04 4.78
C TRP A 71 -8.47 13.74 3.48
N ILE A 72 -8.39 15.07 3.42
CA ILE A 72 -8.69 15.84 2.20
C ILE A 72 -7.75 15.44 1.08
N HIS A 73 -6.45 15.32 1.35
CA HIS A 73 -5.47 14.89 0.36
C HIS A 73 -5.85 13.52 -0.22
N LYS A 74 -6.07 12.51 0.62
CA LYS A 74 -6.48 11.17 0.18
C LYS A 74 -7.80 11.19 -0.58
N LYS A 75 -8.78 11.95 -0.10
CA LYS A 75 -10.08 12.11 -0.77
C LYS A 75 -9.92 12.74 -2.15
N ASN A 76 -8.95 13.61 -2.37
CA ASN A 76 -8.73 14.26 -3.66
C ASN A 76 -7.85 13.44 -4.60
N THR A 77 -6.93 12.62 -4.08
CA THR A 77 -5.95 11.89 -4.89
C THR A 77 -6.26 10.42 -5.08
N GLN A 78 -7.13 9.83 -4.26
CA GLN A 78 -7.38 8.38 -4.26
C GLN A 78 -8.87 8.07 -4.50
N PRO A 79 -9.19 6.94 -5.15
CA PRO A 79 -10.56 6.50 -5.40
C PRO A 79 -11.19 5.86 -4.13
N LEU A 80 -11.28 6.64 -3.04
CA LEU A 80 -11.87 6.19 -1.78
C LEU A 80 -13.34 5.77 -1.99
N GLY A 81 -13.73 4.62 -1.41
CA GLY A 81 -15.10 4.11 -1.48
C GLY A 81 -15.37 3.12 -2.61
N HIS A 82 -14.42 2.89 -3.52
CA HIS A 82 -14.49 1.81 -4.51
C HIS A 82 -13.84 0.52 -3.99
N GLY A 83 -14.26 -0.63 -4.52
CA GLY A 83 -13.58 -1.90 -4.29
C GLY A 83 -12.18 -1.87 -4.89
N SER A 84 -11.14 -1.79 -4.05
CA SER A 84 -9.74 -1.82 -4.47
C SER A 84 -8.85 -2.37 -3.36
N ALA A 85 -7.67 -2.86 -3.73
CA ALA A 85 -6.66 -3.37 -2.78
C ALA A 85 -5.59 -2.31 -2.42
N GLY A 86 -5.87 -1.03 -2.67
CA GLY A 86 -4.87 0.04 -2.55
C GLY A 86 -3.97 0.17 -3.77
N CYS A 87 -2.74 0.64 -3.55
CA CYS A 87 -1.71 0.68 -4.59
C CYS A 87 -1.32 -0.76 -4.97
N ILE A 88 -1.42 -1.07 -6.26
CA ILE A 88 -1.13 -2.40 -6.79
C ILE A 88 0.38 -2.68 -6.83
N PHE A 89 1.17 -1.65 -7.18
CA PHE A 89 2.61 -1.77 -7.34
C PHE A 89 3.37 -0.91 -6.34
N LYS A 90 4.53 -1.40 -5.91
CA LYS A 90 5.52 -0.61 -5.17
C LYS A 90 6.05 0.50 -6.08
N ASN A 91 6.46 1.62 -5.48
CA ASN A 91 7.17 2.66 -6.22
C ASN A 91 8.59 2.18 -6.58
N PRO A 92 8.98 2.18 -7.87
CA PRO A 92 10.37 1.97 -8.26
C PRO A 92 11.27 3.05 -7.68
N ARG A 93 12.57 2.78 -7.55
CA ARG A 93 13.52 3.74 -6.96
C ARG A 93 13.43 5.10 -7.65
N GLY A 94 13.14 6.14 -6.86
CA GLY A 94 13.04 7.52 -7.32
C GLY A 94 11.83 7.85 -8.20
N MET A 95 10.89 6.92 -8.41
CA MET A 95 9.76 7.11 -9.32
C MET A 95 8.43 6.71 -8.70
N SER A 96 7.35 7.37 -9.11
CA SER A 96 5.99 6.97 -8.75
C SER A 96 5.47 5.94 -9.74
N ALA A 97 5.08 4.76 -9.26
CA ALA A 97 4.42 3.76 -10.10
C ALA A 97 3.15 4.32 -10.74
N GLY A 98 2.36 5.09 -9.99
CA GLY A 98 1.17 5.76 -10.53
C GLY A 98 1.50 6.73 -11.66
N ALA A 99 2.56 7.52 -11.54
CA ALA A 99 2.96 8.44 -12.61
C ALA A 99 3.45 7.71 -13.86
N ILE A 100 4.18 6.60 -13.71
CA ILE A 100 4.64 5.78 -14.83
C ILE A 100 3.44 5.13 -15.56
N ILE A 101 2.51 4.56 -14.81
CA ILE A 101 1.30 3.92 -15.38
C ILE A 101 0.42 4.95 -16.09
N ASP A 102 0.29 6.15 -15.53
CA ASP A 102 -0.44 7.27 -16.14
C ASP A 102 0.20 7.70 -17.48
N ARG A 103 1.52 7.93 -17.49
CA ARG A 103 2.28 8.25 -18.72
C ARG A 103 2.23 7.15 -19.76
N ALA A 104 2.09 5.89 -19.33
CA ALA A 104 1.87 4.76 -20.22
C ALA A 104 0.47 4.76 -20.87
N GLY A 105 -0.44 5.66 -20.46
CA GLY A 105 -1.78 5.83 -21.01
C GLY A 105 -2.76 4.76 -20.56
N LEU A 106 -2.59 4.23 -19.33
CA LEU A 106 -3.33 3.07 -18.86
C LEU A 106 -4.52 3.39 -17.95
N LYS A 107 -4.75 4.67 -17.59
CA LYS A 107 -5.97 5.07 -16.88
C LYS A 107 -7.22 4.66 -17.68
N GLY A 108 -8.23 4.14 -16.99
CA GLY A 108 -9.45 3.64 -17.60
C GLY A 108 -9.33 2.27 -18.28
N LYS A 109 -8.12 1.72 -18.44
CA LYS A 109 -7.93 0.40 -19.06
C LYS A 109 -8.72 -0.65 -18.27
N ARG A 110 -9.52 -1.44 -18.99
CA ARG A 110 -10.46 -2.41 -18.41
C ARG A 110 -10.19 -3.84 -18.89
N VAL A 111 -10.40 -4.79 -17.99
CA VAL A 111 -10.51 -6.24 -18.26
C VAL A 111 -11.67 -6.75 -17.42
N GLY A 112 -12.71 -7.30 -18.06
CA GLY A 112 -13.91 -7.75 -17.34
C GLY A 112 -14.47 -6.67 -16.41
N GLY A 113 -14.66 -7.02 -15.14
CA GLY A 113 -15.11 -6.07 -14.10
C GLY A 113 -14.01 -5.21 -13.46
N ALA A 114 -12.73 -5.41 -13.80
CA ALA A 114 -11.60 -4.67 -13.24
C ALA A 114 -11.12 -3.56 -14.17
N PHE A 115 -10.72 -2.41 -13.62
CA PHE A 115 -10.21 -1.29 -14.40
C PHE A 115 -9.21 -0.41 -13.64
N VAL A 116 -8.29 0.22 -14.36
CA VAL A 116 -7.34 1.18 -13.78
C VAL A 116 -8.08 2.48 -13.46
N SER A 117 -7.94 2.96 -12.22
CA SER A 117 -8.60 4.19 -11.79
C SER A 117 -8.15 5.41 -12.61
N GLU A 118 -9.12 6.17 -13.11
CA GLU A 118 -8.90 7.48 -13.73
C GLU A 118 -8.25 8.49 -12.77
N LYS A 119 -8.54 8.33 -11.47
CA LYS A 119 -8.08 9.23 -10.43
C LYS A 119 -6.63 8.95 -10.01
N HIS A 120 -6.28 7.67 -9.85
CA HIS A 120 -4.95 7.25 -9.43
C HIS A 120 -4.52 5.98 -10.18
N ALA A 121 -3.62 6.11 -11.14
CA ALA A 121 -3.30 5.00 -12.05
C ALA A 121 -2.66 3.76 -11.38
N ASN A 122 -2.09 3.89 -10.17
CA ASN A 122 -1.63 2.73 -9.38
C ASN A 122 -2.76 1.97 -8.65
N PHE A 123 -4.02 2.33 -8.84
CA PHE A 123 -5.17 1.64 -8.26
C PHE A 123 -5.92 0.90 -9.35
N ILE A 124 -6.16 -0.39 -9.14
CA ILE A 124 -7.14 -1.16 -9.90
C ILE A 124 -8.43 -1.20 -9.08
N LEU A 125 -9.51 -0.75 -9.69
CA LEU A 125 -10.85 -0.79 -9.14
C LEU A 125 -11.60 -2.00 -9.68
N ALA A 126 -12.48 -2.55 -8.86
CA ALA A 126 -13.30 -3.70 -9.16
C ALA A 126 -14.78 -3.31 -9.04
N ASP A 127 -15.51 -3.40 -10.16
CA ASP A 127 -16.97 -3.28 -10.16
C ASP A 127 -17.61 -4.53 -9.55
N LYS A 128 -18.90 -4.45 -9.22
CA LYS A 128 -19.67 -5.61 -8.75
C LYS A 128 -19.61 -6.73 -9.79
N GLY A 129 -19.16 -7.92 -9.37
CA GLY A 129 -19.00 -9.08 -10.25
C GLY A 129 -17.61 -9.21 -10.91
N ALA A 130 -16.68 -8.29 -10.65
CA ALA A 130 -15.29 -8.45 -11.04
C ALA A 130 -14.67 -9.69 -10.40
N THR A 131 -13.85 -10.41 -11.16
CA THR A 131 -13.16 -11.62 -10.69
C THR A 131 -11.70 -11.33 -10.35
N ALA A 132 -11.08 -12.18 -9.51
CA ALA A 132 -9.64 -12.12 -9.30
C ALA A 132 -8.86 -12.29 -10.61
N SER A 133 -9.34 -13.14 -11.52
CA SER A 133 -8.76 -13.30 -12.87
C SER A 133 -8.75 -11.99 -13.66
N ASP A 134 -9.81 -11.17 -13.57
CA ASP A 134 -9.86 -9.87 -14.25
C ASP A 134 -8.77 -8.94 -13.73
N VAL A 135 -8.61 -8.86 -12.41
CA VAL A 135 -7.58 -8.05 -11.76
C VAL A 135 -6.19 -8.54 -12.14
N LEU A 136 -5.91 -9.84 -12.08
CA LEU A 136 -4.59 -10.41 -12.41
C LEU A 136 -4.23 -10.21 -13.89
N LYS A 137 -5.19 -10.38 -14.81
CA LYS A 137 -4.98 -10.07 -16.24
C LYS A 137 -4.66 -8.59 -16.44
N LEU A 138 -5.38 -7.70 -15.75
CA LEU A 138 -5.12 -6.27 -15.86
C LEU A 138 -3.76 -5.89 -15.27
N ILE A 139 -3.35 -6.50 -14.15
CA ILE A 139 -2.00 -6.37 -13.58
C ILE A 139 -0.93 -6.72 -14.62
N ASN A 140 -1.06 -7.86 -15.30
CA ASN A 140 -0.10 -8.29 -16.31
C ASN A 140 -0.02 -7.31 -17.48
N ILE A 141 -1.17 -6.84 -17.98
CA ILE A 141 -1.22 -5.82 -19.04
C ILE A 141 -0.49 -4.53 -18.60
N VAL A 142 -0.70 -4.08 -17.35
CA VAL A 142 -0.03 -2.90 -16.83
C VAL A 142 1.48 -3.11 -16.77
N ARG A 143 1.95 -4.24 -16.21
CA ARG A 143 3.38 -4.56 -16.11
C ARG A 143 4.06 -4.63 -17.47
N GLU A 144 3.46 -5.36 -18.42
CA GLU A 144 4.00 -5.51 -19.77
C GLU A 144 4.06 -4.17 -20.51
N THR A 145 3.01 -3.37 -20.40
CA THR A 145 2.94 -2.08 -21.10
C THR A 145 3.96 -1.10 -20.53
N VAL A 146 4.09 -1.02 -19.20
CA VAL A 146 5.08 -0.18 -18.53
C VAL A 146 6.49 -0.65 -18.86
N TYR A 147 6.76 -1.95 -18.84
CA TYR A 147 8.07 -2.48 -19.22
C TYR A 147 8.42 -2.12 -20.68
N LYS A 148 7.50 -2.33 -21.62
CA LYS A 148 7.71 -2.02 -23.04
C LYS A 148 7.96 -0.52 -23.31
N LYS A 149 7.34 0.38 -22.55
CA LYS A 149 7.41 1.83 -22.77
C LYS A 149 8.50 2.53 -21.96
N ASN A 150 8.86 1.99 -20.81
CA ASN A 150 9.69 2.66 -19.83
C ASN A 150 10.88 1.83 -19.37
N GLU A 151 10.98 0.56 -19.76
CA GLU A 151 12.01 -0.39 -19.32
C GLU A 151 12.06 -0.54 -17.79
N VAL A 152 10.94 -0.27 -17.12
CA VAL A 152 10.78 -0.39 -15.68
C VAL A 152 9.96 -1.63 -15.35
N TYR A 153 10.51 -2.48 -14.49
CA TYR A 153 9.78 -3.61 -13.93
C TYR A 153 9.01 -3.17 -12.69
N LEU A 154 7.68 -3.22 -12.75
CA LEU A 154 6.83 -2.96 -11.59
C LEU A 154 6.72 -4.21 -10.71
N GLU A 155 7.04 -4.07 -9.42
CA GLU A 155 6.87 -5.11 -8.40
C GLU A 155 5.53 -4.93 -7.70
N LEU A 156 4.83 -6.03 -7.42
CA LEU A 156 3.56 -5.99 -6.69
C LEU A 156 3.77 -5.53 -5.24
N GLU A 157 2.86 -4.67 -4.78
CA GLU A 157 2.71 -4.32 -3.36
C GLU A 157 1.66 -5.20 -2.67
N ILE A 158 0.67 -5.66 -3.44
CA ILE A 158 -0.36 -6.58 -2.98
C ILE A 158 0.15 -8.02 -2.92
N GLU A 159 -0.37 -8.79 -1.97
CA GLU A 159 -0.17 -10.24 -1.91
C GLU A 159 -1.28 -10.95 -2.68
N VAL A 160 -0.89 -11.98 -3.44
CA VAL A 160 -1.81 -12.84 -4.21
C VAL A 160 -1.71 -14.25 -3.63
N TRP A 161 -2.84 -14.81 -3.20
CA TRP A 161 -2.96 -16.11 -2.54
C TRP A 161 -3.70 -17.09 -3.43
#